data_AF-A0A1H9K9I1-F1
#
_entry.id   AF-A0A1H9K9I1-F1
#
_cell.length_a   1.000
_cell.length_b   1.000
_cell.length_c   1.000
_cell.angle_alpha   90.00
_cell.angle_beta   90.00
_cell.angle_gamma   90.00
#
_symmetry.space_group_name_H-M   'P 1'
#
loop_
_entity.id
_entity.type
_entity.pdbx_description
1 polymer ?
#
loop_
_entity_poly.entity_id
_entity_poly.type
_entity_poly.pdbx_seq_one_letter_code
_entity_poly.pdbx_strand_id
1 'polypeptide(L)'
;MQDRSSPSATRDQFAARVALAARQWRRAVDLRLKAFGLTEATWLPLLHLARTTAPIRQKDLAASLFLDSTSVVRILHGLQEAGLIDRREGGDDRRSKTILLTEAGRDLVARVEGVSQEVREEILGAIPENDLAAASEVLGQVCQFLSALNDRSDEPA
;
A
#
# COMPACT_ATOMS: atom_id res chain seq x y z
N MET A 1 13.12 -7.70 -39.64
CA MET A 1 12.46 -8.66 -38.75
C MET A 1 13.49 -9.05 -37.69
N GLN A 2 13.53 -8.34 -36.57
CA GLN A 2 14.51 -8.56 -35.49
C GLN A 2 13.78 -9.19 -34.31
N ASP A 3 14.34 -10.31 -33.86
CA ASP A 3 13.91 -11.10 -32.72
C ASP A 3 13.94 -10.25 -31.44
N ARG A 4 12.76 -9.81 -30.98
CA ARG A 4 12.60 -8.94 -29.80
C ARG A 4 12.51 -9.72 -28.48
N SER A 5 12.67 -11.04 -28.51
CA SER A 5 12.40 -11.90 -27.36
C SER A 5 13.67 -12.32 -26.62
N SER A 6 14.58 -11.38 -26.34
CA SER A 6 15.67 -11.64 -25.40
C SER A 6 15.13 -11.75 -23.96
N PRO A 7 15.63 -12.68 -23.11
CA PRO A 7 15.21 -12.79 -21.71
C PRO A 7 15.29 -11.47 -20.92
N SER A 8 16.27 -10.62 -21.22
CA SER A 8 16.38 -9.27 -20.64
C SER A 8 15.20 -8.38 -21.01
N ALA A 9 14.80 -8.36 -22.27
CA ALA A 9 13.68 -7.52 -22.75
C ALA A 9 12.34 -7.94 -22.14
N THR A 10 12.17 -9.24 -21.84
CA THR A 10 11.00 -9.76 -21.14
C THR A 10 10.97 -9.30 -19.68
N ARG A 11 12.12 -9.36 -18.98
CA ARG A 11 12.26 -8.90 -17.59
C ARG A 11 12.00 -7.40 -17.46
N ASP A 12 12.57 -6.58 -18.35
CA ASP A 12 12.37 -5.13 -18.33
C ASP A 12 10.90 -4.74 -18.55
N GLN A 13 10.25 -5.39 -19.54
CA GLN A 13 8.83 -5.19 -19.78
C GLN A 13 7.96 -5.61 -18.60
N PHE A 14 8.30 -6.71 -17.93
CA PHE A 14 7.57 -7.16 -16.75
C PHE A 14 7.64 -6.11 -15.63
N ALA A 15 8.85 -5.67 -15.26
CA ALA A 15 9.03 -4.66 -14.22
C ALA A 15 8.30 -3.34 -14.56
N ALA A 16 8.38 -2.89 -15.82
CA ALA A 16 7.68 -1.70 -16.28
C ALA A 16 6.15 -1.85 -16.19
N ARG A 17 5.60 -3.02 -16.56
CA ARG A 17 4.16 -3.32 -16.46
C ARG A 17 3.68 -3.35 -15.01
N VAL A 18 4.43 -3.95 -14.10
CA VAL A 18 4.11 -3.96 -12.66
C VAL A 18 4.02 -2.53 -12.12
N ALA A 19 5.03 -1.71 -12.39
CA ALA A 19 5.05 -0.32 -11.93
C ALA A 19 3.90 0.52 -12.54
N LEU A 20 3.61 0.32 -13.83
CA LEU A 20 2.51 1.00 -14.50
C LEU A 20 1.15 0.59 -13.94
N ALA A 21 0.91 -0.72 -13.80
CA ALA A 21 -0.33 -1.26 -13.26
C ALA A 21 -0.58 -0.75 -11.83
N ALA A 22 0.43 -0.78 -10.95
CA ALA A 22 0.31 -0.25 -9.60
C ALA A 22 -0.04 1.24 -9.55
N ARG A 23 0.51 2.06 -10.47
CA ARG A 23 0.15 3.49 -10.58
C ARG A 23 -1.27 3.71 -11.11
N GLN A 24 -1.64 2.99 -12.17
CA GLN A 24 -2.98 3.10 -12.75
C GLN A 24 -4.06 2.63 -11.78
N TRP A 25 -3.80 1.54 -11.05
CA TRP A 25 -4.67 1.03 -10.00
C TRP A 25 -4.91 2.08 -8.91
N ARG A 26 -3.83 2.65 -8.34
CA ARG A 26 -3.94 3.70 -7.32
C ARG A 26 -4.74 4.90 -7.82
N ARG A 27 -4.50 5.33 -9.06
CA ARG A 27 -5.26 6.42 -9.70
C ARG A 27 -6.74 6.08 -9.84
N ALA A 28 -7.09 4.85 -10.21
CA ALA A 28 -8.48 4.42 -10.38
C ALA A 28 -9.25 4.46 -9.05
N VAL A 29 -8.60 4.04 -7.96
CA VAL A 29 -9.15 4.12 -6.59
C VAL A 29 -9.25 5.58 -6.15
N ASP A 30 -8.19 6.38 -6.29
CA ASP A 30 -8.15 7.78 -5.86
C ASP A 30 -9.24 8.63 -6.56
N LEU A 31 -9.44 8.45 -7.87
CA LEU A 31 -10.48 9.17 -8.61
C LEU A 31 -11.90 8.89 -8.10
N ARG A 32 -12.19 7.65 -7.69
CA ARG A 32 -13.49 7.27 -7.14
C ARG A 32 -13.64 7.76 -5.69
N LEU A 33 -12.57 7.71 -4.91
CA LEU A 33 -12.56 8.19 -3.54
C LEU A 33 -12.65 9.72 -3.41
N LYS A 34 -12.26 10.44 -4.47
CA LYS A 34 -12.39 11.90 -4.54
C LYS A 34 -13.84 12.38 -4.36
N ALA A 35 -14.84 11.61 -4.81
CA ALA A 35 -16.25 11.92 -4.60
C ALA A 35 -16.64 11.94 -3.11
N PHE A 36 -15.87 11.26 -2.26
CA PHE A 36 -16.05 11.24 -0.81
C PHE A 36 -15.15 12.26 -0.08
N GLY A 37 -14.49 13.16 -0.81
CA GLY A 37 -13.57 14.15 -0.25
C GLY A 37 -12.24 13.57 0.23
N LEU A 38 -11.91 12.34 -0.18
CA LEU A 38 -10.69 11.65 0.26
C LEU A 38 -9.56 11.84 -0.74
N THR A 39 -8.34 11.90 -0.21
CA THR A 39 -7.10 11.94 -1.00
C THR A 39 -6.26 10.70 -0.70
N GLU A 40 -5.37 10.30 -1.60
CA GLU A 40 -4.38 9.23 -1.37
C GLU A 40 -3.64 9.39 -0.04
N ALA A 41 -3.25 10.62 0.32
CA ALA A 41 -2.58 10.91 1.58
C ALA A 41 -3.42 10.61 2.83
N THR A 42 -4.75 10.53 2.70
CA THR A 42 -5.68 10.23 3.79
C THR A 42 -6.07 8.76 3.81
N TRP A 43 -6.50 8.20 2.67
CA TRP A 43 -7.07 6.84 2.65
C TRP A 43 -5.99 5.74 2.65
N LEU A 44 -4.83 5.97 2.01
CA LEU A 44 -3.80 4.94 1.89
C LEU A 44 -3.17 4.56 3.25
N PRO A 45 -2.80 5.50 4.14
CA PRO A 45 -2.32 5.14 5.47
C PRO A 45 -3.36 4.38 6.28
N LEU A 46 -4.63 4.79 6.25
CA LEU A 46 -5.70 4.12 7.00
C LEU A 46 -5.92 2.69 6.51
N LEU A 47 -5.91 2.49 5.19
CA LEU A 47 -6.00 1.17 4.59
C LEU A 47 -4.82 0.27 5.00
N HIS A 48 -3.60 0.85 5.08
CA HIS A 48 -2.43 0.13 5.55
C HIS A 48 -2.57 -0.27 7.02
N LEU A 49 -2.97 0.67 7.89
CA LEU A 49 -3.22 0.42 9.31
C LEU A 49 -4.25 -0.70 9.52
N ALA A 50 -5.30 -0.74 8.69
CA ALA A 50 -6.35 -1.75 8.80
C ALA A 50 -5.89 -3.16 8.42
N ARG A 51 -4.90 -3.27 7.52
CA ARG A 51 -4.37 -4.56 7.03
C ARG A 51 -3.23 -5.10 7.88
N THR A 52 -2.64 -4.28 8.74
CA THR A 52 -1.66 -4.73 9.73
C THR A 52 -2.34 -5.42 10.90
N THR A 53 -1.85 -6.61 11.24
CA THR A 53 -2.33 -7.45 12.35
C THR A 53 -1.72 -7.08 13.70
N ALA A 54 -0.65 -6.27 13.70
CA ALA A 54 0.07 -5.86 14.90
C ALA A 54 0.14 -4.32 15.02
N PRO A 55 0.26 -3.79 16.25
CA PRO A 55 0.65 -2.40 16.52
C PRO A 55 1.79 -1.92 15.61
N ILE A 56 1.52 -0.94 14.75
CA ILE A 56 2.52 -0.37 13.85
C ILE A 56 3.06 0.95 14.41
N ARG A 57 4.39 1.08 14.40
CA ARG A 57 5.06 2.33 14.75
C ARG A 57 5.13 3.23 13.53
N GLN A 58 5.23 4.53 13.77
CA GLN A 58 5.33 5.52 12.70
C GLN A 58 6.45 5.23 11.68
N LYS A 59 7.63 4.81 12.15
CA LYS A 59 8.77 4.50 11.25
C LYS A 59 8.46 3.34 10.31
N ASP A 60 7.75 2.34 10.83
CA ASP A 60 7.40 1.13 10.09
C ASP A 60 6.30 1.47 9.07
N LEU A 61 5.34 2.34 9.45
CA LEU A 61 4.36 2.89 8.52
C LEU A 61 5.01 3.73 7.41
N ALA A 62 6.00 4.55 7.74
CA ALA A 62 6.74 5.34 6.74
C ALA A 62 7.43 4.46 5.71
N ALA A 63 8.14 3.42 6.15
CA ALA A 63 8.76 2.42 5.28
C ALA A 63 7.72 1.73 4.39
N SER A 64 6.60 1.30 4.97
CA SER A 64 5.53 0.59 4.24
C SER A 64 4.86 1.42 3.15
N LEU A 65 4.81 2.74 3.33
CA LEU A 65 4.23 3.69 2.38
C LEU A 65 5.27 4.28 1.41
N PHE A 66 6.55 3.90 1.56
CA PHE A 66 7.68 4.50 0.84
C PHE A 66 7.73 6.03 0.99
N LEU A 67 7.44 6.52 2.19
CA LEU A 67 7.42 7.94 2.54
C LEU A 67 8.55 8.27 3.52
N ASP A 68 9.07 9.48 3.44
CA ASP A 68 9.99 9.98 4.45
C ASP A 68 9.28 10.22 5.79
N SER A 69 10.07 10.23 6.88
CA SER A 69 9.54 10.39 8.23
C SER A 69 8.77 11.71 8.42
N THR A 70 9.20 12.80 7.78
CA THR A 70 8.55 14.12 7.90
C THR A 70 7.18 14.11 7.24
N SER A 71 7.07 13.53 6.04
CA SER A 71 5.81 13.35 5.32
C SER A 71 4.81 12.54 6.14
N VAL A 72 5.26 11.43 6.74
CA VAL A 72 4.39 10.58 7.57
C VAL A 72 3.95 11.29 8.86
N VAL A 73 4.81 12.07 9.52
CA VAL A 73 4.41 12.89 10.68
C VAL A 73 3.23 13.79 10.33
N ARG A 74 3.34 14.52 9.22
CA ARG A 74 2.31 15.48 8.76
C ARG A 74 1.00 14.77 8.41
N ILE A 75 1.08 13.66 7.69
CA ILE A 75 -0.09 12.84 7.33
C ILE A 75 -0.80 12.37 8.59
N LEU A 76 -0.06 11.74 9.51
CA LEU A 76 -0.64 11.24 10.75
C LEU A 76 -1.17 12.38 11.63
N HIS A 77 -0.64 13.59 11.53
CA HIS A 77 -1.15 14.74 12.29
C HIS A 77 -2.55 15.09 11.79
N GLY A 78 -2.69 15.28 10.48
CA GLY A 78 -3.99 15.55 9.85
C GLY A 78 -5.01 14.42 10.10
N LEU A 79 -4.58 13.16 10.07
CA LEU A 79 -5.47 12.03 10.39
C LEU A 79 -5.95 12.03 11.85
N GLN A 80 -5.09 12.45 12.78
CA GLN A 80 -5.44 12.56 14.20
C GLN A 80 -6.37 13.76 14.44
N GLU A 81 -6.10 14.91 13.82
CA GLU A 81 -6.99 16.09 13.87
C GLU A 81 -8.36 15.79 13.28
N ALA A 82 -8.43 14.94 12.24
CA ALA A 82 -9.68 14.46 11.67
C ALA A 82 -10.37 13.39 12.51
N GLY A 83 -9.80 12.97 13.64
CA GLY A 83 -10.36 11.95 14.53
C GLY A 83 -10.37 10.53 13.94
N LEU A 84 -9.52 10.25 12.94
CA LEU A 84 -9.48 8.96 12.23
C LEU A 84 -8.47 7.98 12.86
N ILE A 85 -7.49 8.50 13.60
CA ILE A 85 -6.50 7.71 14.32
C ILE A 85 -6.28 8.25 15.73
N ASP A 86 -5.82 7.36 16.61
CA ASP A 86 -5.21 7.68 17.89
C ASP A 86 -3.72 7.31 17.86
N ARG A 87 -2.88 8.12 18.52
CA ARG A 87 -1.49 7.75 18.81
C ARG A 87 -1.34 7.57 20.31
N ARG A 88 -1.05 6.34 20.74
CA ARG A 88 -0.80 6.02 22.14
C ARG A 88 0.68 5.82 22.38
N GLU A 89 1.18 6.34 23.51
CA GLU A 89 2.51 5.97 24.00
C GLU A 89 2.47 4.48 24.38
N GLY A 90 3.35 3.67 23.79
CA GLY A 90 3.57 2.31 24.24
C GLY A 90 4.16 2.33 25.66
N GLY A 91 3.81 1.35 26.49
CA GLY A 91 4.42 1.19 27.82
C GLY A 91 5.95 1.10 27.77
N ASP A 92 6.58 1.43 28.90
CA ASP A 92 8.03 1.55 29.24
C ASP A 92 8.98 2.28 28.27
N ASP A 93 8.76 2.22 26.95
CA ASP A 93 9.52 2.98 25.97
C ASP A 93 8.67 4.12 25.38
N ARG A 94 8.83 5.30 25.99
CA ARG A 94 8.25 6.60 25.57
C ARG A 94 8.51 6.97 24.10
N ARG A 95 9.39 6.25 23.39
CA ARG A 95 9.69 6.44 21.97
C ARG A 95 8.86 5.55 21.03
N SER A 96 8.04 4.63 21.55
CA SER A 96 7.24 3.68 20.77
C SER A 96 5.76 4.09 20.66
N LYS A 97 5.47 5.24 20.03
CA LYS A 97 4.08 5.63 19.75
C LYS A 97 3.45 4.65 18.75
N THR A 98 2.41 3.94 19.21
CA THR A 98 1.60 3.04 18.38
C THR A 98 0.45 3.82 17.77
N ILE A 99 0.17 3.55 16.50
CA ILE A 99 -0.94 4.15 15.76
C ILE A 99 -2.12 3.17 15.77
N LEU A 100 -3.30 3.65 16.17
CA LEU A 100 -4.54 2.86 16.17
C LEU A 100 -5.63 3.58 15.38
N LEU A 101 -6.48 2.83 14.69
CA LEU A 101 -7.69 3.37 14.07
C LEU A 101 -8.74 3.67 15.14
N THR A 102 -9.38 4.83 15.05
CA THR A 102 -10.61 5.12 15.80
C THR A 102 -11.79 4.39 15.16
N GLU A 103 -12.99 4.51 15.74
CA GLU A 103 -14.22 4.02 15.12
C GLU A 103 -14.48 4.72 13.78
N ALA A 104 -14.41 6.06 13.75
CA ALA A 104 -14.53 6.83 12.51
C ALA A 104 -13.46 6.44 11.47
N GLY A 105 -12.23 6.13 11.91
CA GLY A 105 -11.18 5.60 11.05
C GLY A 105 -11.54 4.26 10.42
N ARG A 106 -12.12 3.34 11.20
CA ARG A 106 -12.58 2.02 10.70
C ARG A 106 -13.75 2.17 9.72
N ASP A 107 -14.70 3.04 10.00
CA ASP A 107 -15.83 3.30 9.09
C ASP A 107 -15.34 3.87 7.75
N LEU A 108 -14.35 4.76 7.81
CA LEU A 108 -13.74 5.30 6.61
C LEU A 108 -12.99 4.21 5.81
N VAL A 109 -12.26 3.34 6.50
CA VAL A 109 -11.60 2.18 5.88
C VAL A 109 -12.63 1.29 5.19
N ALA A 110 -13.75 0.97 5.83
CA ALA A 110 -14.78 0.12 5.23
C ALA A 110 -15.31 0.71 3.91
N ARG A 111 -15.50 2.03 3.85
CA ARG A 111 -15.87 2.73 2.61
C ARG A 111 -14.79 2.65 1.54
N VAL A 112 -13.52 2.84 1.94
CA VAL A 112 -12.36 2.73 1.04
C VAL A 112 -12.22 1.31 0.49
N GLU A 113 -12.45 0.29 1.32
CA GLU A 113 -12.44 -1.10 0.90
C GLU A 113 -13.57 -1.39 -0.08
N GLY A 114 -14.79 -0.92 0.16
CA GLY A 114 -15.91 -1.07 -0.78
C GLY A 114 -15.56 -0.55 -2.18
N VAL A 115 -15.07 0.69 -2.27
CA VAL A 115 -14.63 1.28 -3.56
C VAL A 115 -13.46 0.50 -4.17
N SER A 116 -12.54 0.00 -3.34
CA SER A 116 -11.42 -0.81 -3.81
C SER A 116 -11.88 -2.18 -4.33
N GLN A 117 -12.96 -2.74 -3.79
CA GLN A 117 -13.58 -3.97 -4.30
C GLN A 117 -14.25 -3.73 -5.65
N GLU A 118 -15.03 -2.66 -5.78
CA GLU A 118 -15.66 -2.29 -7.07
C GLU A 118 -14.63 -2.13 -8.19
N VAL A 119 -13.53 -1.41 -7.92
CA VAL A 119 -12.41 -1.26 -8.88
C VAL A 119 -11.79 -2.62 -9.21
N ARG A 120 -11.66 -3.50 -8.21
CA ARG A 120 -11.08 -4.84 -8.40
C ARG A 120 -11.97 -5.69 -9.30
N GLU A 121 -13.27 -5.71 -9.06
CA GLU A 121 -14.22 -6.46 -9.86
C GLU A 121 -14.28 -5.94 -11.30
N GLU A 122 -14.31 -4.62 -11.49
CA GLU A 122 -14.37 -4.00 -12.83
C GLU A 122 -13.12 -4.34 -13.68
N ILE A 123 -11.94 -4.36 -13.07
CA ILE A 123 -10.68 -4.62 -13.78
C ILE A 123 -10.42 -6.13 -13.93
N LEU A 124 -10.55 -6.89 -12.85
CA LEU A 124 -10.15 -8.29 -12.80
C LEU A 124 -11.27 -9.22 -13.29
N GLY A 125 -12.53 -8.83 -13.18
CA GLY A 125 -13.67 -9.65 -13.65
C GLY A 125 -13.69 -9.88 -15.17
N ALA A 126 -12.90 -9.10 -15.92
CA ALA A 126 -12.70 -9.27 -17.36
C ALA A 126 -11.55 -10.24 -17.71
N ILE A 127 -10.82 -10.78 -16.71
CA ILE A 127 -9.64 -11.62 -16.90
C ILE A 127 -9.97 -13.04 -16.43
N PRO A 128 -9.57 -14.09 -17.18
CA PRO A 128 -9.75 -15.48 -16.74
C PRO A 128 -9.07 -15.77 -15.39
N GLU A 129 -9.76 -16.50 -14.51
CA GLU A 129 -9.29 -16.78 -13.14
C GLU A 129 -7.94 -17.51 -13.09
N ASN A 130 -7.69 -18.39 -14.07
CA ASN A 130 -6.42 -19.10 -14.21
C ASN A 130 -5.24 -18.16 -14.52
N ASP A 131 -5.47 -17.10 -15.31
CA ASP A 131 -4.44 -16.12 -15.64
C ASP A 131 -4.14 -15.23 -14.43
N LEU A 132 -5.18 -14.87 -13.65
CA LEU A 132 -5.03 -14.16 -12.38
C LEU A 132 -4.25 -14.99 -11.35
N ALA A 133 -4.57 -16.27 -11.22
CA ALA A 133 -3.85 -17.17 -10.32
C ALA A 133 -2.36 -17.26 -10.68
N ALA A 134 -2.04 -17.50 -11.96
CA ALA A 134 -0.65 -17.56 -12.42
C ALA A 134 0.08 -16.22 -12.22
N ALA A 135 -0.56 -15.09 -12.52
CA ALA A 135 0.02 -13.77 -12.29
C ALA A 135 0.27 -13.51 -10.80
N SER A 136 -0.67 -13.90 -9.93
CA SER A 136 -0.55 -13.75 -8.48
C SER A 136 0.60 -14.57 -7.92
N GLU A 137 0.82 -15.80 -8.39
CA GLU A 137 1.97 -16.63 -7.98
C GLU A 137 3.30 -15.97 -8.36
N VAL A 138 3.42 -15.50 -9.61
CA VAL A 138 4.64 -14.81 -10.08
C VAL A 138 4.89 -13.53 -9.29
N LEU A 139 3.86 -12.70 -9.07
CA LEU A 139 3.98 -11.49 -8.25
C LEU A 139 4.36 -11.80 -6.80
N GLY A 140 3.82 -12.88 -6.23
CA GLY A 140 4.20 -13.36 -4.89
C GLY A 140 5.68 -13.68 -4.78
N GLN A 141 6.24 -14.40 -5.76
CA GLN A 141 7.68 -14.67 -5.83
C GLN A 141 8.50 -13.38 -5.94
N VAL A 142 8.06 -12.44 -6.78
CA VAL A 142 8.72 -11.12 -6.94
C VAL A 142 8.73 -10.36 -5.61
N CYS A 143 7.62 -10.30 -4.90
CA CYS A 143 7.53 -9.68 -3.58
C CYS A 143 8.48 -10.32 -2.56
N GLN A 144 8.57 -11.66 -2.54
CA GLN A 144 9.50 -12.38 -1.67
C GLN A 144 10.96 -12.01 -1.96
N PHE A 145 11.37 -12.00 -3.23
CA PHE A 145 12.73 -11.62 -3.61
C PHE A 145 13.04 -10.14 -3.33
N LEU A 146 12.07 -9.25 -3.53
CA LEU A 146 12.22 -7.82 -3.22
C LEU A 146 12.35 -7.57 -1.71
N SER A 147 11.55 -8.24 -0.88
CA SER A 147 11.69 -8.15 0.59
C SER A 147 13.10 -8.55 1.01
N ALA A 148 13.57 -9.72 0.57
CA ALA A 148 14.91 -10.20 0.89
C ALA A 148 16.03 -9.29 0.36
N LEU A 149 15.82 -8.57 -0.75
CA LEU A 149 16.78 -7.60 -1.28
C LEU A 149 16.84 -6.32 -0.41
N ASN A 150 15.69 -5.83 0.03
CA ASN A 150 15.60 -4.65 0.87
C ASN A 150 16.15 -4.92 2.27
N ASP A 151 15.86 -6.09 2.86
CA ASP A 151 16.37 -6.47 4.19
C ASP A 151 17.91 -6.49 4.24
N ARG A 152 18.57 -6.94 3.16
CA ARG A 152 20.05 -6.89 3.04
C ARG A 152 20.61 -5.48 2.91
N SER A 153 19.82 -4.52 2.45
CA SER A 153 20.25 -3.13 2.27
C SER A 153 20.18 -2.34 3.58
N ASP A 154 19.44 -2.85 4.58
CA ASP A 154 19.25 -2.25 5.90
C ASP A 154 20.23 -2.80 6.97
N GLU A 155 21.07 -3.79 6.64
CA GLU A 155 22.16 -4.26 7.53
C GLU A 155 23.34 -3.26 7.53
N PRO A 156 23.80 -2.77 8.71
CA PRO A 156 24.96 -1.90 8.77
C PRO A 156 26.22 -2.67 8.35
N ALA A 157 27.00 -2.08 7.45
CA ALA A 157 28.32 -2.55 7.03
C ALA A 157 29.33 -2.63 8.19
#